data_AF-A0A3D0G3J9-F1
#
_entry.id   AF-A0A3D0G3J9-F1
#
_cell.length_a   1.000
_cell.length_b   1.000
_cell.length_c   1.000
_cell.angle_alpha   90.00
_cell.angle_beta   90.00
_cell.angle_gamma   90.00
#
_symmetry.space_group_name_H-M   'P 1'
#
loop_
_entity.id
_entity.type
_entity.pdbx_description
1 polymer ?
#
loop_
_entity_poly.entity_id
_entity_poly.type
_entity_poly.pdbx_seq_one_letter_code
_entity_poly.pdbx_strand_id
1 'polypeptide(L)'
;MEKKNPGGRPPNYTAQQLSQAVAVLEAKFPDERPSATAVKDQLCLLFNVSKGTNAQSLEGELQRFYTERDERRERDMIEALPTSMQSDSADVGKAVEKQILAAFGRGFAELKKKANREVCELQQDKTQLHRRIEGMELEIAEKDAEIERLKADLGNAENQIVLKQHELDQAVARIRDLETADESGQRILNELSKLLDGRGLSYAPKFGH
;
A
#
# COMPACT_ATOMS: atom_id res chain seq x y z
N MET A 1 -24.25 -48.11 -21.22
CA MET A 1 -23.00 -47.69 -21.89
C MET A 1 -21.83 -48.30 -21.13
N GLU A 2 -21.20 -49.33 -21.68
CA GLU A 2 -19.99 -49.93 -21.09
C GLU A 2 -18.84 -48.93 -21.15
N LYS A 3 -18.37 -48.46 -19.98
CA LYS A 3 -17.18 -47.61 -19.89
C LYS A 3 -15.94 -48.49 -20.13
N LYS A 4 -15.29 -48.28 -21.28
CA LYS A 4 -13.98 -48.86 -21.61
C LYS A 4 -12.90 -48.27 -20.69
N ASN A 5 -12.21 -49.11 -19.92
CA ASN A 5 -10.98 -48.72 -19.22
C ASN A 5 -9.83 -48.51 -20.23
N PRO A 6 -9.04 -47.43 -20.14
CA PRO A 6 -7.91 -47.19 -21.02
C PRO A 6 -6.69 -48.00 -20.55
N GLY A 7 -6.24 -48.94 -21.36
CA GLY A 7 -4.89 -49.53 -21.26
C GLY A 7 -4.73 -50.87 -20.51
N GLY A 8 -5.80 -51.47 -19.96
CA GLY A 8 -5.73 -52.79 -19.32
C GLY A 8 -6.47 -53.87 -20.11
N ARG A 9 -5.98 -55.12 -20.06
CA ARG A 9 -6.71 -56.29 -20.58
C ARG A 9 -8.11 -56.29 -19.94
N PRO A 10 -9.20 -56.37 -20.73
CA PRO A 10 -10.55 -56.31 -20.18
C PRO A 10 -10.76 -57.38 -19.11
N PRO A 11 -11.56 -57.10 -18.07
CA PRO A 11 -11.85 -58.09 -17.04
C PRO A 11 -12.46 -59.34 -17.69
N ASN A 12 -12.05 -60.52 -17.24
CA ASN A 12 -12.58 -61.79 -17.74
C ASN A 12 -13.99 -62.11 -17.16
N TYR A 13 -14.66 -61.11 -16.58
CA TYR A 13 -15.97 -61.21 -15.96
C TYR A 13 -16.82 -60.00 -16.35
N THR A 14 -18.15 -60.18 -16.41
CA THR A 14 -19.10 -59.11 -16.69
C THR A 14 -19.65 -58.51 -15.39
N ALA A 15 -20.21 -57.29 -15.46
CA ALA A 15 -20.88 -56.67 -14.31
C ALA A 15 -22.03 -57.52 -13.76
N GLN A 16 -22.72 -58.28 -14.62
CA GLN A 16 -23.78 -59.20 -14.22
C GLN A 16 -23.24 -60.41 -13.45
N GLN A 17 -22.11 -60.97 -13.88
CA GLN A 17 -21.43 -62.06 -13.18
C GLN A 17 -20.90 -61.60 -11.82
N LEU A 18 -20.34 -60.39 -11.74
CA LEU A 18 -19.90 -59.77 -10.49
C LEU A 18 -21.08 -59.61 -9.51
N SER A 19 -22.19 -59.05 -9.99
CA SER A 19 -23.41 -58.88 -9.18
C SER A 19 -23.98 -60.22 -8.69
N GLN A 20 -23.97 -61.26 -9.51
CA GLN A 20 -24.45 -62.59 -9.12
C GLN A 20 -23.52 -63.28 -8.11
N ALA A 21 -22.21 -63.17 -8.29
CA ALA A 21 -21.24 -63.70 -7.33
C ALA A 21 -21.36 -63.01 -5.96
N VAL A 22 -21.50 -61.68 -5.94
CA VAL A 22 -21.74 -60.91 -4.71
C VAL A 22 -23.06 -61.32 -4.06
N ALA A 23 -24.16 -61.41 -4.82
CA ALA A 23 -25.47 -61.79 -4.28
C ALA A 23 -25.48 -63.19 -3.63
N VAL A 24 -24.77 -64.15 -4.21
CA VAL A 24 -24.64 -65.50 -3.63
C VAL A 24 -23.86 -65.49 -2.32
N LEU A 25 -22.83 -64.64 -2.22
CA LEU A 25 -22.04 -64.51 -0.99
C LEU A 25 -22.82 -63.78 0.10
N GLU A 26 -23.55 -62.72 -0.24
CA GLU A 26 -24.41 -62.00 0.68
C GLU A 26 -25.58 -62.86 1.19
N ALA A 27 -26.11 -63.76 0.35
CA ALA A 27 -27.13 -64.71 0.80
C ALA A 27 -26.60 -65.75 1.80
N LYS A 28 -25.29 -66.05 1.75
CA LYS A 28 -24.61 -66.96 2.69
C LYS A 28 -24.12 -66.25 3.94
N PHE A 29 -23.74 -64.98 3.81
CA PHE A 29 -23.18 -64.14 4.88
C PHE A 29 -23.87 -62.77 4.85
N PRO A 30 -25.07 -62.64 5.44
CA PRO A 30 -25.91 -61.45 5.29
C PRO A 30 -25.35 -60.20 5.97
N ASP A 31 -24.51 -60.36 6.99
CA ASP A 31 -23.95 -59.25 7.78
C ASP A 31 -22.54 -58.83 7.31
N GLU A 32 -21.98 -59.50 6.30
CA GLU A 32 -20.62 -59.26 5.83
C GLU A 32 -20.60 -58.81 4.37
N ARG A 33 -19.81 -57.77 4.06
CA ARG A 33 -19.51 -57.42 2.67
C ARG A 33 -18.49 -58.41 2.10
N PRO A 34 -18.82 -59.11 1.00
CA PRO A 34 -17.87 -60.03 0.39
C PRO A 34 -16.57 -59.34 -0.03
N SER A 35 -15.44 -59.88 0.43
CA SER A 35 -14.10 -59.41 0.04
C SER A 35 -13.76 -59.78 -1.41
N ALA A 36 -12.80 -59.08 -2.03
CA ALA A 36 -12.39 -59.40 -3.40
C ALA A 36 -11.90 -60.84 -3.56
N THR A 37 -11.27 -61.42 -2.54
CA THR A 37 -10.86 -62.83 -2.56
C THR A 37 -12.06 -63.77 -2.58
N ALA A 38 -13.05 -63.56 -1.72
CA ALA A 38 -14.26 -64.38 -1.69
C ALA A 38 -15.07 -64.26 -2.98
N VAL A 39 -15.22 -63.04 -3.51
CA VAL A 39 -15.89 -62.78 -4.79
C VAL A 39 -15.13 -63.41 -5.95
N LYS A 40 -13.79 -63.34 -5.95
CA LYS A 40 -12.96 -64.01 -6.95
C LYS A 40 -13.19 -65.52 -6.95
N ASP A 41 -13.18 -66.15 -5.78
CA ASP A 41 -13.39 -67.59 -5.65
C ASP A 41 -14.80 -67.99 -6.13
N GLN A 42 -15.81 -67.17 -5.80
CA GLN A 42 -17.18 -67.39 -6.24
C GLN A 42 -17.36 -67.16 -7.76
N LEU A 43 -16.64 -66.19 -8.36
CA LEU A 43 -16.62 -65.97 -9.82
C LEU A 43 -15.95 -67.14 -10.56
N CYS A 44 -14.86 -67.70 -10.01
CA CYS A 44 -14.20 -68.89 -10.55
C CYS A 44 -15.14 -70.10 -10.48
N LEU A 45 -15.86 -70.27 -9.36
CA LEU A 45 -16.74 -71.41 -9.11
C LEU A 45 -18.02 -71.38 -9.96
N LEU A 46 -18.66 -70.21 -10.13
CA LEU A 46 -19.94 -70.09 -10.84
C LEU A 46 -19.80 -69.91 -12.35
N PHE A 47 -18.75 -69.22 -12.79
CA PHE A 47 -18.65 -68.75 -14.19
C PHE A 47 -17.37 -69.23 -14.89
N ASN A 48 -16.57 -70.06 -14.23
CA ASN A 48 -15.31 -70.59 -14.75
C ASN A 48 -14.34 -69.50 -15.25
N VAL A 49 -14.41 -68.31 -14.62
CA VAL A 49 -13.53 -67.18 -14.92
C VAL A 49 -12.10 -67.58 -14.54
N SER A 50 -11.14 -67.30 -15.42
CA SER A 50 -9.73 -67.67 -15.24
C SER A 50 -9.18 -67.30 -13.85
N LYS A 51 -8.46 -68.26 -13.22
CA LYS A 51 -7.75 -68.10 -11.93
C LYS A 51 -6.76 -66.92 -11.91
N GLY A 52 -6.38 -66.40 -13.08
CA GLY A 52 -5.46 -65.27 -13.25
C GLY A 52 -6.04 -63.87 -12.98
N THR A 53 -7.29 -63.76 -12.53
CA THR A 53 -7.87 -62.47 -12.14
C THR A 53 -7.12 -61.89 -10.94
N ASN A 54 -6.52 -60.70 -11.10
CA ASN A 54 -5.79 -60.02 -10.03
C ASN A 54 -6.79 -59.54 -8.95
N ALA A 55 -6.61 -60.00 -7.71
CA ALA A 55 -7.47 -59.63 -6.58
C ALA A 55 -7.47 -58.12 -6.33
N GLN A 56 -6.36 -57.41 -6.56
CA GLN A 56 -6.28 -55.96 -6.41
C GLN A 56 -7.13 -55.20 -7.44
N SER A 57 -7.19 -55.70 -8.69
CA SER A 57 -8.03 -55.08 -9.72
C SER A 57 -9.52 -55.32 -9.47
N LEU A 58 -9.87 -56.45 -8.84
CA LEU A 58 -11.23 -56.76 -8.43
C LEU A 58 -11.67 -55.94 -7.21
N GLU A 59 -10.76 -55.66 -6.27
CA GLU A 59 -11.03 -54.81 -5.09
C GLU A 59 -11.53 -53.42 -5.49
N GLY A 60 -10.85 -52.76 -6.44
CA GLY A 60 -11.27 -51.44 -6.93
C GLY A 60 -12.63 -51.45 -7.64
N GLU A 61 -12.92 -52.52 -8.38
CA GLU A 61 -14.21 -52.69 -9.07
C GLU A 61 -15.34 -53.01 -8.09
N LEU A 62 -15.07 -53.81 -7.05
CA LEU A 62 -16.00 -54.09 -5.97
C LEU A 62 -16.31 -52.85 -5.13
N GLN A 63 -15.30 -52.04 -4.82
CA GLN A 63 -15.53 -50.79 -4.09
C GLN A 63 -16.47 -49.87 -4.86
N ARG A 64 -16.26 -49.71 -6.18
CA ARG A 64 -17.16 -48.94 -7.04
C ARG A 64 -18.56 -49.55 -7.09
N PHE A 65 -18.66 -50.87 -7.26
CA PHE A 65 -19.94 -51.59 -7.26
C PHE A 65 -20.72 -51.37 -5.96
N TYR A 66 -20.06 -51.44 -4.80
CA TYR A 66 -20.70 -51.18 -3.52
C TYR A 66 -21.10 -49.72 -3.35
N THR A 67 -20.24 -48.75 -3.72
CA THR A 67 -20.59 -47.33 -3.69
C THR A 67 -21.81 -47.03 -4.56
N GLU A 68 -21.84 -47.50 -5.81
CA GLU A 68 -22.98 -47.29 -6.71
C GLU A 68 -24.27 -47.93 -6.16
N ARG A 69 -24.15 -49.10 -5.52
CA ARG A 69 -25.29 -49.79 -4.91
C ARG A 69 -25.79 -49.07 -3.66
N ASP A 70 -24.89 -48.56 -2.83
CA ASP A 70 -25.22 -47.79 -1.64
C ASP A 70 -25.88 -46.45 -2.01
N GLU A 71 -25.33 -45.72 -2.99
CA GLU A 71 -25.93 -44.50 -3.55
C GLU A 71 -27.32 -44.76 -4.15
N ARG A 72 -27.51 -45.90 -4.82
CA ARG A 72 -28.82 -46.29 -5.34
C ARG A 72 -29.81 -46.56 -4.22
N ARG A 73 -29.41 -47.33 -3.20
CA ARG A 73 -30.26 -47.58 -2.02
C ARG A 73 -30.62 -46.30 -1.30
N GLU A 74 -29.66 -45.39 -1.13
CA GLU A 74 -29.90 -44.09 -0.52
C GLU A 74 -30.92 -43.27 -1.33
N ARG A 75 -30.76 -43.24 -2.65
CA ARG A 75 -31.73 -42.60 -3.55
C ARG A 75 -33.10 -43.25 -3.45
N ASP A 76 -33.19 -44.58 -3.48
CA ASP A 76 -34.45 -45.31 -3.37
C ASP A 76 -35.12 -45.01 -2.01
N MET A 77 -34.34 -44.92 -0.93
CA MET A 77 -34.84 -44.54 0.40
C MET A 77 -35.34 -43.09 0.42
N ILE A 78 -34.65 -42.16 -0.23
CA ILE A 78 -35.07 -40.75 -0.35
C ILE A 78 -36.35 -40.65 -1.20
N GLU A 79 -36.42 -41.35 -2.32
CA GLU A 79 -37.59 -41.38 -3.22
C GLU A 79 -38.81 -42.03 -2.55
N ALA A 80 -38.60 -42.99 -1.64
CA ALA A 80 -39.65 -43.60 -0.83
C ALA A 80 -40.19 -42.69 0.28
N LEU A 81 -39.52 -41.57 0.59
CA LEU A 81 -40.04 -40.61 1.56
C LEU A 81 -41.34 -39.99 1.07
N PRO A 82 -42.29 -39.68 1.98
CA PRO A 82 -43.47 -38.92 1.63
C PRO A 82 -43.11 -37.58 0.99
N THR A 83 -43.88 -37.16 -0.02
CA THR A 83 -43.68 -35.87 -0.70
C THR A 83 -43.72 -34.68 0.25
N SER A 84 -44.46 -34.79 1.37
CA SER A 84 -44.48 -33.77 2.43
C SER A 84 -43.10 -33.59 3.08
N MET A 85 -42.39 -34.67 3.43
CA MET A 85 -41.05 -34.59 4.02
C MET A 85 -40.01 -34.06 3.03
N GLN A 86 -40.11 -34.44 1.75
CA GLN A 86 -39.24 -33.90 0.70
C GLN A 86 -39.48 -32.40 0.50
N SER A 87 -40.74 -31.96 0.53
CA SER A 87 -41.11 -30.54 0.46
C SER A 87 -40.59 -29.77 1.68
N ASP A 88 -40.77 -30.31 2.88
CA ASP A 88 -40.29 -29.70 4.13
C ASP A 88 -38.77 -29.51 4.10
N SER A 89 -38.02 -30.51 3.63
CA SER A 89 -36.57 -30.42 3.45
C SER A 89 -36.17 -29.33 2.45
N ALA A 90 -36.88 -29.24 1.31
CA ALA A 90 -36.65 -28.20 0.32
C ALA A 90 -36.93 -26.80 0.89
N ASP A 91 -37.98 -26.64 1.69
CA ASP A 91 -38.34 -25.38 2.30
C ASP A 91 -37.36 -24.96 3.42
N VAL A 92 -36.84 -25.93 4.19
CA VAL A 92 -35.71 -25.70 5.11
C VAL A 92 -34.49 -25.22 4.33
N GLY A 93 -34.16 -25.87 3.21
CA GLY A 93 -33.06 -25.46 2.33
C GLY A 93 -33.18 -24.01 1.87
N LYS A 94 -34.36 -23.61 1.36
CA LYS A 94 -34.64 -22.23 0.96
C LYS A 94 -34.56 -21.25 2.13
N ALA A 95 -35.03 -21.64 3.32
CA ALA A 95 -34.98 -20.79 4.50
C ALA A 95 -33.52 -20.54 4.94
N VAL A 96 -32.68 -21.59 4.93
CA VAL A 96 -31.25 -21.48 5.25
C VAL A 96 -30.53 -20.63 4.20
N GLU A 97 -30.76 -20.88 2.91
CA GLU A 97 -30.18 -20.09 1.81
C GLU A 97 -30.52 -18.60 1.96
N LYS A 98 -31.79 -18.28 2.20
CA LYS A 98 -32.24 -16.90 2.42
C LYS A 98 -31.52 -16.24 3.60
N GLN A 99 -31.33 -16.96 4.71
CA GLN A 99 -30.63 -16.43 5.88
C GLN A 99 -29.15 -16.17 5.58
N ILE A 100 -28.49 -17.08 4.87
CA ILE A 100 -27.09 -16.94 4.44
C ILE A 100 -26.94 -15.72 3.53
N LEU A 101 -27.79 -15.60 2.50
CA LEU A 101 -27.78 -14.46 1.58
C LEU A 101 -28.06 -13.15 2.30
N ALA A 102 -28.99 -13.13 3.24
CA ALA A 102 -29.26 -11.95 4.04
C ALA A 102 -28.07 -11.56 4.94
N ALA A 103 -27.37 -12.54 5.52
CA ALA A 103 -26.16 -12.29 6.30
C ALA A 103 -25.03 -11.70 5.43
N PHE A 104 -24.79 -12.28 4.25
CA PHE A 104 -23.83 -11.72 3.29
C PHE A 104 -24.24 -10.32 2.82
N GLY A 105 -25.52 -10.10 2.52
CA GLY A 105 -26.03 -8.79 2.13
C GLY A 105 -25.78 -7.72 3.20
N ARG A 106 -26.01 -8.04 4.48
CA ARG A 106 -25.70 -7.14 5.60
C ARG A 106 -24.20 -6.87 5.73
N GLY A 107 -23.37 -7.91 5.67
CA GLY A 107 -21.92 -7.77 5.74
C GLY A 107 -21.36 -6.92 4.60
N PHE A 108 -21.84 -7.14 3.38
CA PHE A 108 -21.45 -6.36 2.21
C PHE A 108 -21.88 -4.89 2.32
N ALA A 109 -23.09 -4.62 2.82
CA ALA A 109 -23.58 -3.26 3.03
C ALA A 109 -22.71 -2.50 4.05
N GLU A 110 -22.33 -3.14 5.16
CA GLU A 110 -21.44 -2.54 6.16
C GLU A 110 -20.03 -2.29 5.62
N LEU A 111 -19.46 -3.25 4.89
CA LEU A 111 -18.18 -3.08 4.21
C LEU A 111 -18.20 -1.91 3.22
N LYS A 112 -19.25 -1.82 2.39
CA LYS A 112 -19.42 -0.70 1.45
C LYS A 112 -19.54 0.64 2.18
N LYS A 113 -20.29 0.68 3.29
CA LYS A 113 -20.42 1.88 4.11
C LYS A 113 -19.10 2.28 4.78
N LYS A 114 -18.29 1.33 5.22
CA LYS A 114 -16.96 1.58 5.79
C LYS A 114 -16.00 2.10 4.72
N ALA A 115 -15.92 1.42 3.58
CA ALA A 115 -15.08 1.85 2.46
C ALA A 115 -15.44 3.26 1.97
N ASN A 116 -16.74 3.57 1.83
CA ASN A 116 -17.17 4.92 1.44
C ASN A 116 -16.77 5.99 2.47
N ARG A 117 -16.82 5.68 3.78
CA ARG A 117 -16.37 6.60 4.82
C ARG A 117 -14.87 6.87 4.72
N GLU A 118 -14.07 5.81 4.61
CA GLU A 118 -12.61 5.92 4.45
C GLU A 118 -12.24 6.72 3.19
N VAL A 119 -12.93 6.49 2.06
CA VAL A 119 -12.72 7.26 0.83
C VAL A 119 -13.04 8.75 1.04
N CYS A 120 -14.16 9.07 1.71
CA CYS A 120 -14.52 10.45 2.01
C CYS A 120 -13.50 11.13 2.94
N GLU A 121 -13.05 10.44 3.99
CA GLU A 121 -12.03 10.94 4.93
C GLU A 121 -10.72 11.22 4.19
N LEU A 122 -10.23 10.27 3.38
CA LEU A 122 -9.02 10.44 2.58
C LEU A 122 -9.12 11.60 1.57
N GLN A 123 -10.30 11.82 0.98
CA GLN A 123 -10.52 12.95 0.06
C GLN A 123 -10.49 14.30 0.80
N GLN A 124 -11.02 14.35 2.03
CA GLN A 124 -10.96 15.55 2.87
C GLN A 124 -9.51 15.84 3.28
N ASP A 125 -8.79 14.83 3.75
CA ASP A 125 -7.38 14.95 4.14
C ASP A 125 -6.51 15.40 2.96
N LYS A 126 -6.69 14.80 1.78
CA LYS A 126 -5.99 15.21 0.55
C LYS A 126 -6.24 16.67 0.22
N THR A 127 -7.50 17.12 0.30
CA THR A 127 -7.87 18.52 0.03
C THR A 127 -7.22 19.46 1.04
N GLN A 128 -7.20 19.09 2.33
CA GLN A 128 -6.56 19.88 3.36
C GLN A 128 -5.05 19.98 3.15
N LEU A 129 -4.40 18.87 2.82
CA LEU A 129 -2.96 18.83 2.52
C LEU A 129 -2.61 19.70 1.32
N HIS A 130 -3.40 19.64 0.24
CA HIS A 130 -3.19 20.51 -0.93
C HIS A 130 -3.27 21.98 -0.55
N ARG A 131 -4.30 22.42 0.19
CA ARG A 131 -4.40 23.81 0.65
C ARG A 131 -3.22 24.23 1.53
N ARG A 132 -2.72 23.33 2.37
CA ARG A 132 -1.55 23.59 3.21
C ARG A 132 -0.28 23.75 2.38
N ILE A 133 -0.11 22.92 1.35
CA ILE A 133 1.01 23.03 0.40
C ILE A 133 0.94 24.36 -0.34
N GLU A 134 -0.23 24.71 -0.91
CA GLU A 134 -0.44 25.99 -1.60
C GLU A 134 -0.13 27.18 -0.67
N GLY A 135 -0.55 27.12 0.59
CA GLY A 135 -0.21 28.15 1.59
C GLY A 135 1.29 28.26 1.85
N MET A 136 1.99 27.13 1.98
CA MET A 136 3.45 27.11 2.16
C MET A 136 4.18 27.62 0.93
N GLU A 137 3.72 27.32 -0.27
CA GLU A 137 4.30 27.82 -1.53
C GLU A 137 4.19 29.35 -1.61
N LEU A 138 3.04 29.91 -1.20
CA LEU A 138 2.85 31.37 -1.10
C LEU A 138 3.79 31.99 -0.07
N GLU A 139 3.89 31.42 1.13
CA GLU A 139 4.81 31.90 2.18
C GLU A 139 6.28 31.87 1.72
N ILE A 140 6.68 30.84 0.97
CA ILE A 140 8.02 30.76 0.38
C ILE A 140 8.22 31.89 -0.64
N ALA A 141 7.27 32.09 -1.55
CA ALA A 141 7.35 33.15 -2.56
C ALA A 141 7.42 34.55 -1.93
N GLU A 142 6.66 34.80 -0.87
CA GLU A 142 6.71 36.05 -0.11
C GLU A 142 8.08 36.26 0.55
N LYS A 143 8.64 35.22 1.17
CA LYS A 143 9.97 35.28 1.78
C LYS A 143 11.08 35.48 0.74
N ASP A 144 10.99 34.83 -0.41
CA ASP A 144 11.95 35.02 -1.49
C ASP A 144 11.91 36.47 -2.01
N ALA A 145 10.71 37.04 -2.18
CA ALA A 145 10.56 38.44 -2.55
C ALA A 145 11.13 39.39 -1.49
N GLU A 146 10.92 39.10 -0.20
CA GLU A 146 11.49 39.88 0.90
C GLU A 146 13.03 39.79 0.91
N ILE A 147 13.59 38.60 0.69
CA ILE A 147 15.04 38.39 0.59
C ILE A 147 15.62 39.22 -0.55
N GLU A 148 15.01 39.21 -1.74
CA GLU A 148 15.50 40.00 -2.87
C GLU A 148 15.40 41.51 -2.61
N ARG A 149 14.33 41.97 -1.95
CA ARG A 149 14.23 43.37 -1.51
C ARG A 149 15.37 43.73 -0.55
N LEU A 150 15.60 42.90 0.47
CA LEU A 150 16.65 43.14 1.46
C LEU A 150 18.05 43.14 0.83
N LYS A 151 18.30 42.28 -0.17
CA LYS A 151 19.56 42.30 -0.93
C LYS A 151 19.74 43.61 -1.70
N ALA A 152 18.68 44.11 -2.34
CA ALA A 152 18.73 45.38 -3.04
C ALA A 152 18.99 46.55 -2.07
N ASP A 153 18.32 46.57 -0.92
CA ASP A 153 18.51 47.58 0.12
C ASP A 153 19.94 47.55 0.68
N LEU A 154 20.50 46.35 0.91
CA LEU A 154 21.89 46.18 1.32
C LEU A 154 22.86 46.75 0.30
N GLY A 155 22.70 46.42 -0.99
CA GLY A 155 23.56 46.96 -2.06
C GLY A 155 23.48 48.49 -2.17
N ASN A 156 22.29 49.07 -1.96
CA ASN A 156 22.11 50.52 -1.91
C ASN A 156 22.84 51.15 -0.72
N ALA A 157 22.76 50.53 0.46
CA ALA A 157 23.46 50.99 1.65
C ALA A 157 24.99 50.91 1.48
N GLU A 158 25.50 49.82 0.91
CA GLU A 158 26.92 49.66 0.58
C GLU A 158 27.41 50.78 -0.36
N ASN A 159 26.65 51.09 -1.41
CA ASN A 159 26.98 52.20 -2.31
C ASN A 159 27.00 53.55 -1.59
N GLN A 160 26.05 53.81 -0.68
CA GLN A 160 26.05 55.03 0.12
C GLN A 160 27.27 55.11 1.05
N ILE A 161 27.67 54.00 1.67
CA ILE A 161 28.87 53.93 2.50
C ILE A 161 30.10 54.31 1.67
N VAL A 162 30.25 53.76 0.47
CA VAL A 162 31.38 54.09 -0.43
C VAL A 162 31.39 55.58 -0.79
N LEU A 163 30.23 56.15 -1.14
CA LEU A 163 30.12 57.58 -1.44
C LEU A 163 30.50 58.46 -0.24
N LYS A 164 29.98 58.13 0.95
CA LYS A 164 30.30 58.86 2.18
C LYS A 164 31.76 58.70 2.59
N GLN A 165 32.36 57.54 2.36
CA GLN A 165 33.79 57.34 2.58
C GLN A 165 34.60 58.25 1.66
N HIS A 166 34.23 58.37 0.38
CA HIS A 166 34.89 59.27 -0.55
C HIS A 166 34.75 60.76 -0.16
N GLU A 167 33.54 61.19 0.23
CA GLU A 167 33.31 62.54 0.76
C GLU A 167 34.17 62.82 2.00
N LEU A 168 34.27 61.85 2.91
CA LEU A 168 35.10 61.95 4.12
C LEU A 168 36.58 62.08 3.77
N ASP A 169 37.10 61.26 2.85
CA ASP A 169 38.49 61.31 2.41
C ASP A 169 38.82 62.69 1.80
N GLN A 170 37.90 63.26 1.01
CA GLN A 170 38.05 64.62 0.46
C GLN A 170 38.06 65.68 1.57
N ALA A 171 37.17 65.58 2.56
CA ALA A 171 37.13 66.51 3.67
C ALA A 171 38.42 66.45 4.51
N VAL A 172 38.93 65.24 4.78
CA VAL A 172 40.20 65.03 5.47
C VAL A 172 41.37 65.64 4.69
N ALA A 173 41.41 65.47 3.36
CA ALA A 173 42.43 66.11 2.53
C ALA A 173 42.39 67.64 2.62
N ARG A 174 41.19 68.25 2.55
CA ARG A 174 41.03 69.71 2.69
C ARG A 174 41.46 70.22 4.06
N ILE A 175 41.17 69.48 5.13
CA ILE A 175 41.63 69.85 6.48
C ILE A 175 43.15 69.87 6.52
N ARG A 176 43.82 68.85 5.97
CA ARG A 176 45.29 68.83 5.91
C ARG A 176 45.85 70.00 5.11
N ASP A 177 45.26 70.33 3.97
CA ASP A 177 45.68 71.49 3.17
C ASP A 177 45.56 72.80 3.97
N LEU A 178 44.44 72.98 4.68
CA LEU A 178 44.23 74.13 5.56
C LEU A 178 45.21 74.17 6.74
N GLU A 179 45.49 73.04 7.38
CA GLU A 179 46.50 72.94 8.46
C GLU A 179 47.88 73.34 7.96
N THR A 180 48.30 72.87 6.78
CA THR A 180 49.61 73.27 6.19
C THR A 180 49.68 74.75 5.82
N ALA A 181 48.56 75.32 5.35
CA ALA A 181 48.44 76.75 5.07
C ALA A 181 48.51 77.59 6.37
N ASP A 182 47.83 77.14 7.42
CA ASP A 182 47.84 77.78 8.75
C ASP A 182 49.25 77.74 9.36
N GLU A 183 49.93 76.58 9.36
CA GLU A 183 51.32 76.47 9.80
C GLU A 183 52.26 77.42 9.05
N SER A 184 52.06 77.56 7.73
CA SER A 184 52.84 78.47 6.90
C SER A 184 52.56 79.94 7.26
N GLY A 185 51.29 80.29 7.49
CA GLY A 185 50.88 81.60 7.98
C GLY A 185 51.48 81.92 9.35
N GLN A 186 51.45 80.96 10.28
CA GLN A 186 52.04 81.05 11.61
C GLN A 186 53.56 81.32 11.52
N ARG A 187 54.28 80.64 10.62
CA ARG A 187 55.71 80.87 10.37
C ARG A 187 55.98 82.29 9.89
N ILE A 188 55.20 82.78 8.93
CA ILE A 188 55.34 84.16 8.42
C ILE A 188 55.10 85.18 9.53
N LEU A 189 54.02 85.02 10.32
CA LEU A 189 53.71 85.90 11.44
C LEU A 189 54.85 85.92 12.47
N ASN A 190 55.42 84.75 12.80
CA ASN A 190 56.55 84.64 13.71
C ASN A 190 57.80 85.36 13.17
N GLU A 191 58.13 85.22 11.89
CA GLU A 191 59.27 85.93 11.28
C GLU A 191 59.04 87.45 11.23
N LEU A 192 57.82 87.91 10.92
CA LEU A 192 57.48 89.32 10.98
C LEU A 192 57.60 89.87 12.42
N SER A 193 57.16 89.12 13.43
CA SER A 193 57.33 89.51 14.84
C SER A 193 58.81 89.70 15.19
N LYS A 194 59.67 88.73 14.84
CA LYS A 194 61.13 88.83 15.07
C LYS A 194 61.74 90.07 14.41
N LEU A 195 61.33 90.39 13.18
CA LEU A 195 61.80 91.57 12.45
C LEU A 195 61.39 92.88 13.12
N LEU A 196 60.18 92.94 13.69
CA LEU A 196 59.68 94.10 14.42
C LEU A 196 60.38 94.27 15.77
N ASP A 197 60.58 93.18 16.51
CA ASP A 197 61.29 93.18 17.80
C ASP A 197 62.77 93.57 17.63
N GLY A 198 63.44 93.08 16.57
CA GLY A 198 64.83 93.43 16.24
C GLY A 198 65.03 94.91 15.84
N ARG A 199 63.95 95.63 15.52
CA ARG A 199 63.95 97.08 15.23
C ARG A 199 63.49 97.94 16.41
N GLY A 200 63.26 97.34 17.59
CA GLY A 200 62.80 98.06 18.78
C GLY A 200 61.35 98.54 18.72
N LEU A 201 60.55 98.01 17.79
CA LEU A 201 59.12 98.32 17.65
C LEU A 201 58.32 97.14 18.23
N SER A 202 58.19 97.08 19.55
CA SER A 202 57.34 96.09 20.22
C SER A 202 55.87 96.31 19.80
N TYR A 203 55.28 95.30 19.15
CA TYR A 203 53.85 95.29 18.86
C TYR A 203 53.13 94.47 19.95
N ALA A 204 52.44 95.15 20.86
CA ALA A 204 51.54 94.51 21.82
C ALA A 204 50.16 94.29 21.16
N PRO A 205 49.73 93.05 20.91
CA PRO A 205 48.40 92.82 20.36
C PRO A 205 47.35 93.09 21.44
N LYS A 206 46.45 94.05 21.19
CA LYS A 206 45.21 94.19 21.94
C LYS A 206 44.22 93.14 21.43
N PHE A 207 44.18 91.98 22.06
CA PHE A 207 43.04 91.09 21.90
C PHE A 207 41.92 91.58 22.82
N GLY A 208 40.89 92.18 22.23
CA GLY A 208 39.60 92.43 22.86
C GLY A 208 38.62 91.31 22.49
N HIS A 209 37.85 90.88 23.50
CA HIS A 209 36.78 89.87 23.55
C HIS A 209 36.23 89.30 22.24
#